data_AF-A0A7C0UUR9-F1
#
_entry.id   AF-A0A7C0UUR9-F1
#
_cell.length_a   1.000
_cell.length_b   1.000
_cell.length_c   1.000
_cell.angle_alpha   90.00
_cell.angle_beta   90.00
_cell.angle_gamma   90.00
#
_symmetry.space_group_name_H-M   'P 1'
#
loop_
_entity.id
_entity.type
_entity.pdbx_description
1 polymer ?
#
loop_
_entity_poly.entity_id
_entity_poly.type
_entity_poly.pdbx_seq_one_letter_code
_entity_poly.pdbx_strand_id
1 'polypeptide(L)'
;VLFGTHSFWSGVDVVGESLSCVIIDKLPFAPPDDPLVEARAEKMMQDGRDPFWGFQVPEAVLMLKQGLGRLLRSASDRGILAILDSRLARRRYGEAILKALPPYPVVFELAELEEAARRLFAK
;
A
#
# COMPACT_ATOMS: atom_id res chain seq x y z
N VAL A 1 11.54 -5.08 -14.88
CA VAL A 1 10.38 -5.38 -14.02
C VAL A 1 10.86 -6.30 -12.91
N LEU A 2 10.68 -5.91 -11.64
CA LEU A 2 10.97 -6.75 -10.48
C LEU A 2 9.66 -7.32 -9.96
N PHE A 3 9.66 -8.61 -9.61
CA PHE A 3 8.50 -9.31 -9.05
C PHE A 3 8.88 -9.88 -7.69
N GLY A 4 8.07 -9.62 -6.66
CA GLY A 4 8.38 -10.00 -5.28
C GLY A 4 7.10 -10.21 -4.48
N THR A 5 7.19 -11.04 -3.44
CA THR A 5 6.09 -11.33 -2.51
C THR A 5 6.24 -10.47 -1.24
N HIS A 6 5.57 -10.79 -0.14
CA HIS A 6 5.59 -10.02 1.11
C HIS A 6 7.00 -9.75 1.66
N SER A 7 7.99 -10.61 1.40
CA SER A 7 9.39 -10.40 1.80
C SER A 7 10.08 -9.26 1.04
N PHE A 8 9.49 -8.76 -0.06
CA PHE A 8 10.03 -7.62 -0.78
C PHE A 8 9.86 -6.30 -0.01
N TRP A 9 8.93 -6.27 0.94
CA TRP A 9 8.68 -5.11 1.79
C TRP A 9 9.77 -4.95 2.86
N SER A 10 10.39 -6.04 3.30
CA SER A 10 11.47 -6.08 4.29
C SER A 10 12.82 -6.44 3.65
N GLY A 11 13.69 -5.44 3.47
CA GLY A 11 15.12 -5.68 3.24
C GLY A 11 15.64 -5.79 1.81
N VAL A 12 14.81 -5.65 0.77
CA VAL A 12 15.31 -5.55 -0.62
C VAL A 12 15.58 -4.08 -0.97
N ASP A 13 16.83 -3.62 -0.92
CA ASP A 13 17.18 -2.31 -1.48
C ASP A 13 17.24 -2.42 -3.00
N VAL A 14 16.22 -1.94 -3.71
CA VAL A 14 16.23 -1.87 -5.17
C VAL A 14 17.07 -0.66 -5.55
N VAL A 15 18.38 -0.83 -5.64
CA VAL A 15 19.31 0.20 -6.10
C VAL A 15 19.11 0.44 -7.59
N GLY A 16 18.71 1.65 -7.98
CA GLY A 16 18.55 2.07 -9.37
C GLY A 16 17.75 3.36 -9.51
N GLU A 17 18.18 4.25 -10.40
CA GLU A 17 17.71 5.65 -10.56
C GLU A 17 16.27 5.82 -11.07
N SER A 18 15.49 4.75 -11.28
CA SER A 18 14.17 4.88 -11.91
C SER A 18 13.17 3.82 -11.49
N LEU A 19 12.91 3.71 -10.18
CA LEU A 19 11.72 3.01 -9.72
C LEU A 19 10.52 3.93 -9.89
N SER A 20 9.95 3.95 -11.09
CA SER A 20 8.84 4.83 -11.48
C SER A 20 7.45 4.22 -11.28
N CYS A 21 7.38 2.91 -10.97
CA CYS A 21 6.11 2.24 -10.73
C CYS A 21 6.26 1.08 -9.73
N VAL A 22 5.38 1.06 -8.72
CA VAL A 22 5.17 -0.05 -7.80
C VAL A 22 3.76 -0.59 -8.04
N ILE A 23 3.65 -1.89 -8.29
CA ILE A 23 2.36 -2.57 -8.48
C ILE A 23 2.15 -3.54 -7.31
N ILE A 24 0.98 -3.45 -6.69
CA ILE A 24 0.54 -4.30 -5.58
C ILE A 24 -0.72 -5.02 -6.06
N ASP A 25 -0.69 -6.34 -6.12
CA ASP A 25 -1.82 -7.14 -6.58
C ASP A 25 -2.97 -7.17 -5.57
N LYS A 26 -2.63 -7.20 -4.27
CA LYS A 26 -3.60 -7.27 -3.16
C LYS A 26 -3.19 -6.39 -1.99
N LEU A 27 -4.18 -5.84 -1.29
CA LEU A 27 -3.93 -5.08 -0.06
C LEU A 27 -3.13 -5.94 0.94
N PRO A 28 -2.05 -5.39 1.54
CA PRO A 28 -1.13 -6.15 2.37
C PRO A 28 -1.67 -6.33 3.78
N PHE A 29 -2.79 -7.04 3.89
CA PHE A 29 -3.30 -7.50 5.19
C PHE A 29 -2.49 -8.69 5.67
N ALA A 30 -2.21 -8.72 6.96
CA ALA A 30 -1.53 -9.85 7.57
C ALA A 30 -2.39 -11.13 7.43
N PRO A 31 -1.78 -12.30 7.17
CA PRO A 31 -2.51 -13.56 7.11
C PRO A 31 -3.23 -13.83 8.44
N PRO A 32 -4.53 -14.17 8.42
CA PRO A 32 -5.27 -14.41 9.65
C PRO A 32 -4.85 -15.69 10.37
N ASP A 33 -4.20 -16.62 9.67
CA ASP A 33 -3.64 -17.89 10.16
C ASP A 33 -2.20 -17.75 10.70
N ASP A 34 -1.64 -16.55 10.69
CA ASP A 34 -0.38 -16.27 11.37
C ASP A 34 -0.60 -16.30 12.91
N PRO A 35 0.12 -17.14 13.67
CA PRO A 35 -0.11 -17.29 15.11
C PRO A 35 0.08 -16.01 15.92
N LEU A 36 0.95 -15.10 15.47
CA LEU A 36 1.18 -13.83 16.15
C LEU A 36 0.03 -12.84 15.86
N VAL A 37 -0.47 -12.83 14.62
CA VAL A 37 -1.66 -12.05 14.23
C VAL A 37 -2.88 -12.53 15.02
N GLU A 38 -3.09 -13.83 15.09
CA GLU A 38 -4.19 -14.46 15.83
C GLU A 38 -4.13 -14.12 17.32
N ALA A 39 -2.99 -14.37 17.98
CA ALA A 39 -2.83 -14.05 19.41
C ALA A 39 -3.05 -12.57 19.72
N ARG A 40 -2.60 -11.67 18.84
CA ARG A 40 -2.82 -10.23 19.00
C ARG A 40 -4.27 -9.84 18.79
N ALA A 41 -4.94 -10.44 17.81
CA ALA A 41 -6.35 -10.22 17.55
C ALA A 41 -7.21 -10.70 18.73
N GLU A 42 -6.95 -11.90 19.25
CA GLU A 42 -7.60 -12.45 20.44
C GLU A 42 -7.47 -11.53 21.64
N LYS A 43 -6.25 -11.04 21.91
CA LYS A 43 -6.03 -10.13 23.03
C LYS A 43 -6.84 -8.84 22.89
N MET A 44 -6.91 -8.27 21.69
CA MET A 44 -7.72 -7.07 21.45
C MET A 44 -9.22 -7.33 21.61
N MET A 45 -9.70 -8.49 21.16
CA MET A 45 -11.10 -8.89 21.33
C MET A 45 -11.46 -9.09 22.81
N GLN A 46 -10.57 -9.69 23.61
CA GLN A 46 -10.73 -9.81 25.08
C GLN A 46 -10.82 -8.43 25.76
N ASP A 47 -10.11 -7.44 25.23
CA ASP A 47 -10.15 -6.06 25.71
C ASP A 47 -11.36 -5.27 25.13
N GLY A 48 -12.28 -5.92 24.42
CA GLY A 48 -13.48 -5.31 23.83
C GLY A 48 -13.22 -4.42 22.61
N ARG A 49 -12.06 -4.58 21.95
CA ARG A 49 -11.63 -3.77 20.80
C ARG A 49 -11.77 -4.55 19.50
N ASP A 50 -11.96 -3.83 18.40
CA ASP A 50 -11.98 -4.41 17.05
C ASP A 50 -10.54 -4.55 16.50
N PRO A 51 -10.01 -5.77 16.30
CA PRO A 51 -8.66 -5.99 15.79
C PRO A 51 -8.52 -5.64 14.30
N PHE A 52 -9.59 -5.68 13.51
CA PHE A 52 -9.53 -5.31 12.11
C PHE A 52 -9.24 -3.82 11.96
N TRP A 53 -10.01 -2.97 12.65
CA TRP A 53 -9.80 -1.51 12.60
C TRP A 53 -8.63 -1.04 13.46
N GLY A 54 -8.39 -1.69 14.60
CA GLY A 54 -7.37 -1.27 15.55
C GLY A 54 -5.97 -1.81 15.27
N PHE A 55 -5.83 -2.83 14.41
CA PHE A 55 -4.55 -3.46 14.10
C PHE A 55 -4.36 -3.75 12.61
N GLN A 56 -5.25 -4.50 11.96
CA GLN A 56 -5.01 -4.92 10.57
C GLN A 56 -5.00 -3.76 9.56
N VAL A 57 -5.96 -2.83 9.65
CA VAL A 57 -5.98 -1.64 8.78
C VAL A 57 -4.75 -0.76 9.00
N PRO A 58 -4.36 -0.40 10.24
CA PRO A 58 -3.11 0.31 10.52
C PRO A 58 -1.85 -0.38 9.99
N GLU A 59 -1.73 -1.71 10.13
CA GLU A 59 -0.60 -2.49 9.58
C GLU A 59 -0.53 -2.37 8.06
N ALA A 60 -1.65 -2.57 7.37
CA ALA A 60 -1.70 -2.43 5.91
C ALA A 60 -1.31 -1.02 5.45
N VAL A 61 -1.76 0.02 6.17
CA VAL A 61 -1.34 1.42 5.92
C VAL A 61 0.16 1.59 6.09
N LEU A 62 0.73 1.07 7.18
CA LEU A 62 2.16 1.15 7.45
C LEU A 62 2.98 0.50 6.33
N MET A 63 2.57 -0.70 5.90
CA MET A 63 3.20 -1.38 4.78
C MET A 63 3.13 -0.53 3.50
N LEU A 64 1.95 -0.04 3.13
CA LEU A 64 1.78 0.82 1.95
C LEU A 64 2.68 2.06 2.00
N LYS A 65 2.83 2.71 3.16
CA LYS A 65 3.76 3.83 3.36
C LYS A 65 5.22 3.43 3.12
N GLN A 66 5.63 2.24 3.56
CA GLN A 66 6.97 1.72 3.27
C GLN A 66 7.17 1.50 1.76
N GLY A 67 6.16 0.98 1.06
CA GLY A 67 6.19 0.82 -0.40
C GLY A 67 6.32 2.15 -1.13
N LEU A 68 5.60 3.17 -0.66
CA LEU A 68 5.76 4.54 -1.16
C LEU A 68 7.18 5.08 -0.92
N GLY A 69 7.78 4.81 0.24
CA GLY A 69 9.18 5.19 0.52
C GLY A 69 10.20 4.52 -0.41
N ARG A 70 9.84 3.40 -1.05
CA ARG A 70 10.67 2.76 -2.09
C ARG A 70 10.56 3.45 -3.44
N LEU A 71 9.40 4.06 -3.70
CA LEU A 71 9.06 4.81 -4.92
C LEU A 71 9.58 6.25 -4.88
N LEU A 72 9.47 6.91 -3.72
CA LEU A 72 9.83 8.31 -3.50
C LEU A 72 10.96 8.41 -2.46
N ARG A 73 12.22 8.47 -2.92
CA ARG A 73 13.43 8.51 -2.09
C ARG A 73 14.06 9.91 -2.04
N SER A 74 13.85 10.69 -3.10
CA SER A 74 14.29 12.08 -3.22
C SER A 74 13.10 13.00 -3.54
N ALA A 75 13.27 14.32 -3.33
CA ALA A 75 12.23 15.31 -3.64
C ALA A 75 11.94 15.43 -5.15
N SER A 76 12.86 14.99 -6.01
CA SER A 76 12.69 14.97 -7.46
C SER A 76 12.04 13.69 -7.98
N ASP A 77 11.88 12.67 -7.14
CA ASP A 77 11.34 11.39 -7.56
C ASP A 77 9.86 11.52 -7.92
N ARG A 78 9.48 10.79 -8.97
CA ARG A 78 8.10 10.71 -9.44
C ARG A 78 7.78 9.27 -9.75
N GLY A 79 6.58 8.84 -9.38
CA GLY A 79 6.19 7.46 -9.62
C GLY A 79 4.71 7.20 -9.45
N ILE A 80 4.31 5.99 -9.82
CA ILE A 80 2.94 5.49 -9.73
C ILE A 80 2.89 4.32 -8.75
N LEU A 81 1.99 4.40 -7.76
CA LEU A 81 1.61 3.25 -6.95
C LEU A 81 0.28 2.70 -7.47
N ALA A 82 0.32 1.53 -8.12
CA ALA A 82 -0.87 0.85 -8.61
C ALA A 82 -1.29 -0.26 -7.65
N ILE A 83 -2.50 -0.18 -7.10
CA ILE A 83 -3.09 -1.23 -6.24
C ILE A 83 -4.21 -1.91 -7.02
N LEU A 84 -4.01 -3.16 -7.42
CA LEU A 84 -4.94 -3.92 -8.26
C LEU A 84 -6.04 -4.63 -7.45
N ASP A 85 -6.32 -4.13 -6.25
CA ASP A 85 -7.30 -4.67 -5.33
C ASP A 85 -8.56 -3.81 -5.30
N SER A 86 -9.63 -4.26 -5.95
CA SER A 86 -10.92 -3.54 -6.01
C SER A 86 -11.51 -3.23 -4.63
N ARG A 87 -11.07 -3.91 -3.56
CA ARG A 87 -11.50 -3.64 -2.19
C ARG A 87 -11.10 -2.24 -1.73
N LEU A 88 -9.99 -1.69 -2.24
CA LEU A 88 -9.57 -0.32 -1.94
C LEU A 88 -10.63 0.71 -2.35
N ALA A 89 -11.29 0.51 -3.48
CA ALA A 89 -12.36 1.40 -3.96
C ALA A 89 -13.72 1.07 -3.31
N ARG A 90 -14.01 -0.20 -3.05
CA ARG A 90 -15.36 -0.67 -2.70
C ARG A 90 -15.64 -0.80 -1.20
N ARG A 91 -14.63 -0.82 -0.35
CA ARG A 91 -14.79 -1.06 1.10
C ARG A 91 -14.52 0.19 1.91
N ARG A 92 -15.24 0.36 3.02
CA ARG A 92 -15.08 1.52 3.94
C ARG A 92 -13.65 1.69 4.46
N TYR A 93 -12.93 0.61 4.70
CA TYR A 93 -11.53 0.68 5.12
C TYR A 93 -10.60 1.19 4.02
N GLY A 94 -10.99 1.05 2.74
CA GLY A 94 -10.23 1.57 1.62
C GLY A 94 -10.13 3.10 1.66
N GLU A 95 -11.23 3.77 1.98
CA GLU A 95 -11.24 5.22 2.24
C GLU A 95 -10.32 5.59 3.42
N ALA A 96 -10.35 4.81 4.51
CA ALA A 96 -9.47 5.03 5.66
C ALA A 96 -7.98 4.86 5.29
N ILE A 97 -7.66 3.86 4.47
CA ILE A 97 -6.30 3.64 3.94
C ILE A 97 -5.88 4.84 3.11
N LEU A 98 -6.68 5.26 2.13
CA LEU A 98 -6.36 6.40 1.25
C LEU A 98 -6.16 7.69 2.03
N LYS A 99 -7.01 7.97 3.04
CA LYS A 99 -6.88 9.15 3.92
C LYS A 99 -5.62 9.12 4.79
N ALA A 100 -5.09 7.92 5.10
CA ALA A 100 -3.90 7.77 5.92
C ALA A 100 -2.60 7.90 5.10
N LEU A 101 -2.67 7.73 3.78
CA LEU A 101 -1.58 8.03 2.86
C LEU A 101 -1.47 9.55 2.64
N PRO A 102 -0.30 10.05 2.19
CA PRO A 102 -0.20 11.45 1.78
C PRO A 102 -1.22 11.76 0.66
N PRO A 103 -1.67 13.02 0.53
CA PRO A 103 -2.77 13.41 -0.35
C PRO A 103 -2.35 13.43 -1.84
N TYR A 104 -1.97 12.27 -2.36
CA TYR A 104 -1.63 12.08 -3.75
C TYR A 104 -2.91 11.98 -4.61
N PRO A 105 -2.84 12.36 -5.90
CA PRO A 105 -3.92 12.08 -6.84
C PRO A 105 -4.22 10.57 -6.90
N VAL A 106 -5.49 10.22 -6.76
CA VAL A 106 -5.98 8.83 -6.88
C VAL A 106 -6.88 8.75 -8.09
N VAL A 107 -6.64 7.75 -8.94
CA VAL A 107 -7.43 7.45 -10.13
C VAL A 107 -7.88 5.99 -10.07
N PHE A 108 -9.05 5.71 -10.63
CA PHE A 108 -9.61 4.35 -10.64
C PHE A 108 -9.81 3.81 -12.06
N GLU A 109 -9.80 4.69 -13.06
CA GLU A 109 -9.96 4.32 -14.46
C GLU A 109 -8.63 4.34 -15.21
N LEU A 110 -8.44 3.40 -16.14
CA LEU A 110 -7.20 3.28 -16.90
C LEU A 110 -6.92 4.52 -17.75
N ALA A 111 -7.97 5.12 -18.31
CA ALA A 111 -7.85 6.34 -19.12
C ALA A 111 -7.30 7.53 -18.28
N GLU A 112 -7.76 7.68 -17.04
CA GLU A 112 -7.26 8.70 -16.12
C GLU A 112 -5.79 8.45 -15.73
N LEU A 113 -5.43 7.17 -15.56
CA LEU A 113 -4.05 6.77 -15.29
C LEU A 113 -3.12 7.12 -16.46
N GLU A 114 -3.52 6.84 -17.69
CA GLU A 114 -2.72 7.18 -18.88
C GLU A 114 -2.46 8.69 -18.97
N GLU A 115 -3.49 9.50 -18.72
CA GLU A 115 -3.35 10.95 -18.71
C GLU A 115 -2.45 11.44 -17.57
N ALA A 116 -2.64 10.92 -16.36
CA ALA A 116 -1.83 11.26 -15.19
C ALA A 116 -0.35 10.87 -15.41
N ALA A 117 -0.09 9.69 -15.95
CA ALA A 117 1.25 9.21 -16.26
C ALA A 117 1.96 10.09 -17.29
N ARG A 118 1.25 10.50 -18.36
CA ARG A 118 1.80 11.43 -19.36
C ARG A 118 2.19 12.77 -18.73
N ARG A 119 1.37 13.33 -17.85
CA ARG A 119 1.68 14.58 -17.14
C ARG A 119 2.85 14.42 -16.16
N LEU A 120 2.90 13.32 -15.43
CA LEU A 120 3.90 13.06 -14.39
C LEU A 120 5.32 12.89 -14.98
N PHE A 121 5.41 12.21 -16.12
CA PHE A 121 6.67 11.91 -16.81
C PHE A 121 6.94 12.79 -18.04
N ALA A 122 6.12 13.81 -18.28
CA ALA A 122 6.47 14.87 -19.22
C ALA A 122 7.76 15.56 -18.71
N LYS A 123 8.72 15.73 -19.62
CA LYS A 123 9.98 16.44 -19.36
C LYS A 123 9.72 17.90 -19.02
#